data_AF-A0A6C0K5K6-F1
#
_entry.id   AF-A0A6C0K5K6-F1
#
_cell.length_a   1.000
_cell.length_b   1.000
_cell.length_c   1.000
_cell.angle_alpha   90.00
_cell.angle_beta   90.00
_cell.angle_gamma   90.00
#
_symmetry.space_group_name_H-M   'P 1'
#
loop_
_entity.id
_entity.type
_entity.pdbx_description
1 polymer ?
#
loop_
_entity_poly.entity_id
_entity_poly.type
_entity_poly.pdbx_seq_one_letter_code
_entity_poly.pdbx_strand_id
1 'polypeptide(L)'
;MWSTPVFIISYDIWFYLSHLMLHHKSLYKYHKEHHTAVYPTWIDTKKGSTFESVFQTVGTLLPLLFYKSLTADFVYANMIIGIRALMRHDDRCSFLIGNHHLLHHKYPSYNFGEYWIDAVCGTMYPNAAEHKRGLLFFL
;
A
#
# COMPACT_ATOMS: atom_id res chain seq x y z
N MET A 1 1.58 -14.78 -17.89
CA MET A 1 0.51 -13.83 -17.52
C MET A 1 -0.43 -14.34 -16.42
N TRP A 2 -0.22 -15.55 -15.88
CA TRP A 2 -1.07 -16.08 -14.80
C TRP A 2 -0.52 -15.82 -13.40
N SER A 3 0.77 -15.48 -13.26
CA SER A 3 1.37 -15.22 -11.94
C SER A 3 1.29 -13.76 -11.51
N THR A 4 0.91 -12.82 -12.38
CA THR A 4 0.79 -11.38 -12.03
C THR A 4 -0.10 -11.15 -10.81
N PRO A 5 -1.31 -11.75 -10.70
CA PRO A 5 -2.13 -11.59 -9.50
C PRO A 5 -1.47 -12.15 -8.23
N VAL A 6 -0.68 -13.23 -8.36
CA VAL A 6 0.05 -13.82 -7.22
C VAL A 6 1.07 -12.83 -6.65
N PHE A 7 1.80 -12.13 -7.52
CA PHE A 7 2.72 -11.07 -7.10
C PHE A 7 2.01 -9.89 -6.43
N ILE A 8 0.85 -9.47 -6.95
CA ILE A 8 0.06 -8.38 -6.35
C ILE A 8 -0.48 -8.78 -4.98
N ILE A 9 -1.10 -9.96 -4.86
CA ILE A 9 -1.64 -10.44 -3.58
C ILE A 9 -0.53 -10.64 -2.54
N SER A 10 0.62 -11.19 -2.97
CA SER A 10 1.79 -11.35 -2.10
C SER A 10 2.27 -9.99 -1.57
N TYR A 11 2.30 -8.97 -2.43
CA TYR A 11 2.61 -7.61 -2.02
C TYR A 11 1.57 -7.04 -1.07
N ASP A 12 0.27 -7.16 -1.35
CA ASP A 12 -0.79 -6.58 -0.50
C ASP A 12 -0.75 -7.15 0.92
N ILE A 13 -0.57 -8.47 1.04
CA ILE A 13 -0.43 -9.14 2.34
C ILE A 13 0.83 -8.66 3.06
N TRP A 14 1.97 -8.63 2.37
CA TRP A 14 3.23 -8.21 2.98
C TRP A 14 3.23 -6.73 3.34
N PHE A 15 2.68 -5.87 2.47
CA PHE A 15 2.55 -4.44 2.70
C PHE A 15 1.73 -4.20 3.97
N TYR A 16 0.57 -4.84 4.11
CA TYR A 16 -0.24 -4.74 5.33
C TYR A 16 0.55 -5.12 6.60
N LEU A 17 1.21 -6.28 6.60
CA LEU A 17 1.98 -6.76 7.76
C LEU A 17 3.16 -5.84 8.07
N SER A 18 3.96 -5.52 7.06
CA SER A 18 5.14 -4.66 7.20
C SER A 18 4.76 -3.24 7.60
N HIS A 19 3.64 -2.72 7.12
CA HIS A 19 3.15 -1.39 7.46
C HIS A 19 2.63 -1.34 8.91
N LEU A 20 1.89 -2.34 9.38
CA LEU A 20 1.58 -2.51 10.80
C LEU A 20 2.85 -2.52 11.67
N MET A 21 3.86 -3.28 11.25
CA MET A 21 5.15 -3.33 11.94
C MET A 21 5.84 -1.95 11.94
N LEU A 22 5.81 -1.22 10.83
CA LEU A 22 6.36 0.13 10.71
C LEU A 22 5.63 1.15 11.60
N HIS A 23 4.36 0.95 11.91
CA HIS A 23 3.63 1.76 12.91
C HIS A 23 3.91 1.38 14.36
N HIS A 24 4.63 0.28 14.61
CA HIS A 24 5.08 -0.08 15.96
C HIS A 24 6.20 0.86 16.43
N LYS A 25 6.21 1.15 17.75
CA LYS A 25 7.15 2.12 18.38
C LYS A 25 8.62 1.90 18.02
N SER A 26 9.05 0.65 17.86
CA SER A 26 10.44 0.30 17.54
C SER A 26 10.85 0.60 16.09
N LEU A 27 9.90 0.60 15.15
CA LEU A 27 10.15 0.76 13.72
C LEU A 27 9.59 2.08 13.16
N TYR A 28 8.71 2.78 13.89
CA TYR A 28 8.10 4.04 13.44
C TYR A 28 9.09 5.13 13.04
N LYS A 29 10.31 5.13 13.61
CA LYS A 29 11.38 6.03 13.18
C LYS A 29 11.71 5.94 11.67
N TYR A 30 11.44 4.80 11.03
CA TYR A 30 11.65 4.57 9.60
C TYR A 30 10.47 5.01 8.72
N HIS A 31 9.29 5.20 9.32
CA HIS A 31 8.04 5.52 8.64
C HIS A 31 7.50 6.92 8.98
N LYS A 32 8.07 7.54 10.02
CA LYS A 32 7.69 8.89 10.46
C LYS A 32 7.84 9.93 9.36
N GLU A 33 8.87 9.83 8.53
CA GLU A 33 9.09 10.76 7.41
C GLU A 33 7.94 10.69 6.39
N HIS A 34 7.48 9.48 6.09
CA HIS A 34 6.35 9.24 5.19
C HIS A 34 5.07 9.94 5.66
N HIS A 35 4.80 9.87 6.98
CA HIS A 35 3.65 10.51 7.62
C HIS A 35 3.80 12.01 7.86
N THR A 36 4.87 12.67 7.40
CA THR A 36 4.98 14.13 7.55
C THR A 36 3.95 14.88 6.71
N ALA A 37 3.50 14.30 5.59
CA ALA A 37 2.49 14.88 4.72
C ALA A 37 1.10 14.29 5.04
N VAL A 38 0.37 14.91 5.96
CA VAL A 38 -1.01 14.50 6.33
C VAL A 38 -1.97 14.50 5.13
N TYR A 39 -1.72 15.38 4.16
CA TYR A 39 -2.43 15.45 2.87
C TYR A 39 -1.43 15.25 1.75
N PRO A 40 -1.06 14.00 1.43
CA PRO A 40 0.00 13.73 0.47
C PRO A 40 -0.46 14.03 -0.97
N THR A 41 0.54 14.16 -1.83
CA THR A 41 0.46 14.13 -3.29
C THR A 41 1.25 12.92 -3.80
N TRP A 42 1.12 12.57 -5.08
CA TRP A 42 1.86 11.44 -5.67
C TRP A 42 3.39 11.50 -5.44
N ILE A 43 3.99 12.69 -5.28
CA ILE A 43 5.42 12.86 -5.01
C ILE A 43 5.78 12.38 -3.60
N ASP A 44 4.88 12.56 -2.64
CA ASP A 44 5.08 12.20 -1.24
C ASP A 44 5.17 10.68 -1.04
N THR A 45 4.69 9.86 -2.00
CA THR A 45 4.96 8.41 -2.07
C THR A 45 6.46 8.07 -1.99
N LYS A 46 7.33 9.00 -2.40
CA LYS A 46 8.80 8.82 -2.38
C LYS A 46 9.46 9.39 -1.13
N LYS A 47 8.72 10.05 -0.25
CA LYS A 47 9.20 10.55 1.04
C LYS A 47 9.06 9.41 2.04
N GLY A 48 10.18 8.82 2.40
CA GLY A 48 10.24 7.66 3.29
C GLY A 48 11.67 7.19 3.39
N SER A 49 11.98 6.43 4.43
CA SER A 49 13.34 5.93 4.60
C SER A 49 13.67 4.85 3.55
N THR A 50 14.95 4.71 3.21
CA THR A 50 15.41 3.58 2.39
C THR A 50 15.02 2.23 3.02
N PHE A 51 15.03 2.15 4.36
CA PHE A 51 14.61 0.96 5.09
C PHE A 51 13.16 0.60 4.79
N GLU A 52 12.23 1.56 4.91
CA GLU A 52 10.82 1.35 4.58
C GLU A 52 10.64 0.90 3.13
N SER A 53 11.29 1.59 2.19
CA SER A 53 11.20 1.29 0.76
C SER A 53 11.62 -0.15 0.45
N VAL A 54 12.76 -0.60 0.98
CA VAL A 54 13.23 -1.97 0.81
C VAL A 54 12.31 -2.94 1.53
N PHE A 55 11.99 -2.64 2.80
CA PHE A 55 11.22 -3.54 3.66
C PHE A 55 9.83 -3.83 3.09
N GLN A 56 9.10 -2.83 2.61
CA GLN A 56 7.79 -3.03 1.99
C GLN A 56 7.87 -3.71 0.60
N THR A 57 8.95 -3.48 -0.16
CA THR A 57 9.10 -4.09 -1.51
C THR A 57 9.40 -5.59 -1.45
N VAL A 58 9.96 -6.12 -0.34
CA VAL A 58 10.25 -7.56 -0.19
C VAL A 58 9.04 -8.45 -0.50
N GLY A 59 7.82 -7.98 -0.22
CA GLY A 59 6.58 -8.70 -0.53
C GLY A 59 6.39 -9.09 -1.99
N THR A 60 6.89 -8.28 -2.93
CA THR A 60 6.84 -8.60 -4.37
C THR A 60 7.84 -9.69 -4.76
N LEU A 61 8.86 -9.96 -3.93
CA LEU A 61 9.90 -10.96 -4.20
C LEU A 61 9.53 -12.34 -3.67
N LEU A 62 8.62 -12.45 -2.69
CA LEU A 62 8.25 -13.72 -2.06
C LEU A 62 7.80 -14.80 -3.04
N PRO A 63 7.00 -14.51 -4.10
CA PRO A 63 6.62 -15.56 -5.04
C PRO A 63 7.81 -16.12 -5.85
N LEU A 64 8.93 -15.39 -5.96
CA LEU A 64 10.14 -15.89 -6.63
C LEU A 64 10.80 -17.06 -5.89
N LEU A 65 10.42 -17.32 -4.64
CA LEU A 65 10.81 -18.55 -3.94
C LEU A 65 10.19 -19.81 -4.59
N PHE A 66 9.08 -19.65 -5.30
CA PHE A 66 8.35 -20.71 -6.00
C PHE A 66 8.47 -20.60 -7.53
N TYR A 67 8.57 -19.38 -8.06
CA TYR A 67 8.82 -19.10 -9.48
C TYR A 67 10.31 -18.85 -9.72
N LYS A 68 11.00 -19.83 -10.30
CA LYS A 68 12.47 -19.86 -10.45
C LYS A 68 13.05 -18.81 -11.42
N SER A 69 12.26 -17.90 -11.96
CA SER A 69 12.74 -16.82 -12.83
C SER A 69 11.94 -15.53 -12.66
N LEU A 70 12.62 -14.40 -12.83
CA LEU A 70 11.97 -13.10 -13.04
C LEU A 70 11.26 -13.14 -14.38
N THR A 71 9.93 -13.22 -14.34
CA THR A 71 9.09 -13.27 -15.53
C THR A 71 8.59 -11.87 -15.89
N ALA A 72 8.08 -11.70 -17.11
CA ALA A 72 7.35 -10.49 -17.48
C ALA A 72 6.20 -10.17 -16.49
N ASP A 73 5.58 -11.21 -15.91
CA ASP A 73 4.52 -11.08 -14.90
C ASP A 73 5.00 -10.35 -13.64
N PHE A 74 6.23 -10.57 -13.18
CA PHE A 74 6.82 -9.83 -12.06
C PHE A 74 6.95 -8.34 -12.39
N VAL A 75 7.43 -8.02 -13.58
CA VAL A 75 7.58 -6.62 -14.03
C VAL A 75 6.21 -5.94 -14.13
N TYR A 76 5.24 -6.61 -14.76
CA TYR A 76 3.87 -6.09 -14.85
C TYR A 76 3.23 -5.88 -13.48
N ALA A 77 3.41 -6.81 -12.54
CA ALA A 77 2.89 -6.65 -11.18
C ALA A 77 3.48 -5.41 -10.49
N ASN A 78 4.81 -5.23 -10.56
CA ASN A 78 5.47 -4.07 -9.95
C ASN A 78 5.07 -2.74 -10.61
N MET A 79 4.83 -2.72 -11.94
CA MET A 79 4.28 -1.55 -12.61
C MET A 79 2.89 -1.19 -12.07
N ILE A 80 2.00 -2.18 -11.94
CA ILE A 80 0.64 -1.98 -11.40
C ILE A 80 0.73 -1.48 -9.96
N ILE A 81 1.50 -2.14 -9.10
CA ILE A 81 1.70 -1.76 -7.69
C ILE A 81 2.24 -0.33 -7.58
N GLY A 82 3.27 0.01 -8.37
CA GLY A 82 3.87 1.34 -8.36
C GLY A 82 2.91 2.45 -8.78
N ILE A 83 2.17 2.24 -9.88
CA ILE A 83 1.13 3.19 -10.33
C ILE A 83 0.06 3.35 -9.25
N ARG A 84 -0.39 2.23 -8.67
CA ARG A 84 -1.41 2.21 -7.62
C ARG A 84 -0.94 2.94 -6.36
N ALA A 85 0.32 2.78 -5.97
CA ALA A 85 0.93 3.52 -4.85
C ALA A 85 0.93 5.03 -5.10
N LEU A 86 1.33 5.48 -6.29
CA LEU A 86 1.32 6.90 -6.65
C LEU A 86 -0.10 7.50 -6.60
N MET A 87 -1.08 6.77 -7.15
CA MET A 87 -2.46 7.21 -7.16
C MET A 87 -3.04 7.31 -5.74
N ARG A 88 -2.70 6.36 -4.85
CA ARG A 88 -3.20 6.31 -3.47
C ARG A 88 -2.70 7.43 -2.56
N HIS A 89 -1.67 8.13 -2.98
CA HIS A 89 -1.14 9.32 -2.32
C HIS A 89 -1.65 10.61 -2.94
N ASP A 90 -2.66 10.58 -3.82
CA ASP A 90 -3.13 11.79 -4.49
C ASP A 90 -4.66 11.87 -4.52
N ASP A 91 -5.23 12.88 -3.85
CA ASP A 91 -6.71 13.03 -3.79
C ASP A 91 -7.35 13.25 -5.16
N ARG A 92 -6.57 13.71 -6.16
CA ARG A 92 -7.06 13.83 -7.54
C ARG A 92 -7.40 12.47 -8.15
N CYS A 93 -6.84 11.38 -7.61
CA CYS A 93 -7.13 10.01 -8.03
C CYS A 93 -8.25 9.34 -7.21
N SER A 94 -8.77 9.99 -6.15
CA SER A 94 -9.79 9.42 -5.26
C SER A 94 -11.09 9.03 -5.99
N PHE A 95 -11.44 9.67 -7.10
CA PHE A 95 -12.62 9.27 -7.89
C PHE A 95 -12.46 7.87 -8.52
N LEU A 96 -11.22 7.43 -8.76
CA LEU A 96 -10.93 6.16 -9.41
C LEU A 96 -10.60 5.07 -8.41
N ILE A 97 -9.70 5.32 -7.47
CA ILE A 97 -9.18 4.31 -6.52
C ILE A 97 -9.62 4.54 -5.07
N GLY A 98 -10.39 5.59 -4.81
CA GLY A 98 -10.80 6.04 -3.49
C GLY A 98 -9.70 6.65 -2.64
N ASN A 99 -10.05 6.96 -1.40
CA ASN A 99 -9.18 7.69 -0.46
C ASN A 99 -8.73 6.84 0.75
N HIS A 100 -8.78 5.51 0.65
CA HIS A 100 -8.49 4.60 1.78
C HIS A 100 -7.12 4.88 2.42
N HIS A 101 -6.07 5.01 1.61
CA HIS A 101 -4.73 5.33 2.09
C HIS A 101 -4.56 6.83 2.47
N LEU A 102 -5.29 7.75 1.84
CA LEU A 102 -5.30 9.15 2.28
C LEU A 102 -5.87 9.29 3.69
N LEU A 103 -6.89 8.50 4.02
CA LEU A 103 -7.42 8.40 5.38
C LEU A 103 -6.42 7.79 6.36
N HIS A 104 -5.52 6.91 5.90
CA HIS A 104 -4.41 6.41 6.72
C HIS A 104 -3.44 7.53 7.11
N HIS A 105 -3.00 8.36 6.15
CA HIS A 105 -2.15 9.54 6.44
C HIS A 105 -2.82 10.52 7.41
N LYS A 106 -4.15 10.67 7.32
CA LYS A 106 -4.94 11.50 8.24
C LYS A 106 -5.14 10.86 9.62
N TYR A 107 -5.31 9.54 9.67
CA TYR A 107 -5.60 8.74 10.86
C TYR A 107 -4.70 7.49 10.90
N PRO A 108 -3.43 7.62 11.35
CA PRO A 108 -2.40 6.57 11.21
C PRO A 108 -2.68 5.25 11.94
N SER A 109 -3.73 5.18 12.75
CA SER A 109 -4.16 3.98 13.47
C SER A 109 -5.08 3.06 12.66
N TYR A 110 -5.41 3.39 11.42
CA TYR A 110 -6.35 2.66 10.56
C TYR A 110 -5.82 2.54 9.13
N ASN A 111 -6.41 1.65 8.34
CA ASN A 111 -6.16 1.52 6.89
C ASN A 111 -4.68 1.22 6.55
N PHE A 112 -4.12 0.17 7.15
CA PHE A 112 -2.71 -0.20 6.99
C PHE A 112 -2.40 -0.87 5.66
N GLY A 113 -3.40 -1.33 4.92
CA GLY A 113 -3.19 -1.98 3.64
C GLY A 113 -4.23 -1.58 2.62
N GLU A 114 -4.64 -2.58 1.86
CA GLU A 114 -5.76 -2.49 0.94
C GLU A 114 -7.09 -2.56 1.66
N TYR A 115 -8.14 -2.01 1.05
CA TYR A 115 -9.49 -2.08 1.61
C TYR A 115 -9.87 -3.51 2.01
N TRP A 116 -9.57 -4.50 1.15
CA TRP A 116 -9.97 -5.89 1.39
C TRP A 116 -9.27 -6.50 2.63
N ILE A 117 -7.98 -6.23 2.83
CA ILE A 117 -7.22 -6.82 3.93
C ILE A 117 -7.50 -6.09 5.25
N ASP A 118 -7.66 -4.77 5.21
CA ASP A 118 -8.12 -4.02 6.38
C ASP A 118 -9.54 -4.41 6.79
N ALA A 119 -10.42 -4.72 5.83
CA ALA A 119 -11.77 -5.22 6.11
C ALA A 119 -11.74 -6.59 6.79
N VAL A 120 -10.91 -7.52 6.29
CA VAL A 120 -10.73 -8.86 6.88
C VAL A 120 -10.10 -8.78 8.27
N CYS A 121 -9.12 -7.90 8.47
CA CYS A 121 -8.39 -7.80 9.73
C CYS A 121 -9.00 -6.81 10.74
N GLY A 122 -10.06 -6.09 10.37
CA GLY A 122 -10.77 -5.17 11.27
C GLY A 122 -10.02 -3.87 11.58
N THR A 123 -9.16 -3.41 10.67
CA THR A 123 -8.34 -2.19 10.82
C THR A 123 -8.84 -1.00 9.99
N MET A 124 -10.05 -1.09 9.42
CA MET A 124 -10.65 -0.01 8.65
C MET A 124 -10.97 1.22 9.51
N TYR A 125 -10.80 2.41 8.93
CA TYR A 125 -11.26 3.67 9.52
C TYR A 125 -12.79 3.66 9.66
N PRO A 126 -13.33 3.89 10.88
CA PRO A 126 -14.74 3.61 11.17
C PRO A 126 -15.74 4.63 10.61
N ASN A 127 -15.32 5.86 10.31
CA ASN A 127 -16.26 6.90 9.85
C ASN A 127 -16.52 6.80 8.33
N ALA A 128 -17.59 6.08 7.98
CA ALA A 128 -18.03 5.88 6.60
C ALA A 128 -18.29 7.17 5.80
N ALA A 129 -18.62 8.28 6.46
CA ALA A 129 -18.92 9.54 5.78
C ALA A 129 -17.70 10.19 5.11
N GLU A 130 -16.49 9.87 5.56
CA GLU A 130 -15.24 10.38 4.97
C GLU A 130 -14.67 9.47 3.88
N HIS A 131 -15.21 8.27 3.70
CA HIS A 131 -14.76 7.35 2.66
C HIS A 131 -15.25 7.79 1.28
N LYS A 132 -14.31 8.07 0.38
CA LYS A 132 -14.54 8.17 -1.05
C LYS A 132 -14.27 6.79 -1.66
N ARG A 133 -15.30 6.13 -2.16
CA ARG A 133 -15.18 4.86 -2.89
C ARG A 133 -15.11 5.17 -4.38
N GLY A 134 -13.91 5.09 -4.94
CA GLY A 134 -13.70 5.25 -6.38
C GLY A 134 -14.27 4.07 -7.20
N LEU A 135 -14.26 4.22 -8.52
CA LEU A 135 -14.77 3.19 -9.46
C LEU A 135 -14.09 1.82 -9.31
N LEU A 136 -12.83 1.80 -8.89
CA LEU A 136 -11.98 0.62 -8.70
C LEU A 136 -11.59 0.44 -7.23
N PHE A 137 -12.37 0.98 -6.28
CA PHE A 137 -12.01 0.99 -4.86
C PHE A 137 -11.74 -0.38 -4.23
N PHE A 138 -12.41 -1.41 -4.73
CA PHE A 138 -12.32 -2.77 -4.23
C PHE A 138 -11.28 -3.63 -4.97
N LEU A 139 -10.52 -3.03 -5.90
CA LEU A 139 -9.47 -3.66 -6.70
C LEU A 139 -8.08 -3.15 -6.24
#